data_AF-A0A2J6MYR5-F1
#
_entry.id   AF-A0A2J6MYR5-F1
#
_cell.length_a   1.000
_cell.length_b   1.000
_cell.length_c   1.000
_cell.angle_alpha   90.00
_cell.angle_beta   90.00
_cell.angle_gamma   90.00
#
_symmetry.space_group_name_H-M   'P 1'
#
loop_
_entity.id
_entity.type
_entity.pdbx_description
1 polymer ?
#
loop_
_entity_poly.entity_id
_entity_poly.type
_entity_poly.pdbx_seq_one_letter_code
_entity_poly.pdbx_strand_id
1 'polypeptide(L)'
;MGEEEKGRKPREGADWLGLVSFGFFFILVGTLWVITPNLTGEVIEFFKDFQLVHLTEHIVLPAPVHSHPVVYTAALQFCLVFGVFQIIILILRFFFGSSLNKKAETLSGAAFLLTVGFFLQMVIDETIGWLGLIGGIITSVGLAITLSSLLKLLG
;
A
#
# COMPACT_ATOMS: atom_id res chain seq x y z
N MET A 1 23.53 33.00 25.77
CA MET A 1 24.43 31.85 26.00
C MET A 1 23.69 30.95 26.98
N GLY A 2 22.90 29.96 26.60
CA GLY A 2 22.76 29.20 25.38
C GLY A 2 22.43 27.78 25.83
N GLU A 3 21.29 27.60 26.49
CA GLU A 3 20.83 26.30 26.99
C GLU A 3 20.03 25.60 25.89
N GLU A 4 20.72 24.83 25.05
CA GLU A 4 20.09 23.81 24.24
C GLU A 4 20.07 22.50 25.04
N GLU A 5 19.00 22.29 25.80
CA GLU A 5 18.61 20.93 26.22
C GLU A 5 18.21 20.14 24.97
N LYS A 6 19.20 19.48 24.37
CA LYS A 6 19.00 18.51 23.30
C LYS A 6 18.34 17.26 23.90
N GLY A 7 17.01 17.29 23.95
CA GLY A 7 16.16 16.17 24.32
C GLY A 7 16.61 14.90 23.61
N ARG A 8 17.31 14.04 24.36
CA ARG A 8 17.86 12.79 23.86
C ARG A 8 16.68 11.82 23.73
N LYS A 9 16.06 11.76 22.55
CA LYS A 9 15.05 10.74 22.23
C LYS A 9 15.61 9.36 22.63
N PRO A 10 14.86 8.54 23.39
CA PRO A 10 15.30 7.20 23.71
C PRO A 10 15.51 6.47 22.39
N ARG A 11 16.69 5.87 22.22
CA ARG A 11 17.02 5.06 21.05
C ARG A 11 16.08 3.85 21.13
N GLU A 12 14.94 3.93 20.43
CA GLU A 12 14.07 2.78 20.21
C GLU A 12 14.96 1.65 19.72
N GLY A 13 14.94 0.51 20.42
CA GLY A 13 15.64 -0.69 20.00
C GLY A 13 15.36 -0.97 18.52
N ALA A 14 16.38 -1.46 17.81
CA ALA A 14 16.34 -1.72 16.38
C ALA A 14 14.99 -2.34 15.99
N ASP A 15 14.30 -1.73 15.01
CA ASP A 15 12.95 -2.15 14.61
C ASP A 15 13.01 -3.45 13.79
N TRP A 16 13.32 -4.55 14.49
CA TRP A 16 13.47 -5.87 13.90
C TRP A 16 12.20 -6.33 13.18
N LEU A 17 11.03 -6.02 13.73
CA LEU A 17 9.74 -6.31 13.08
C LEU A 17 9.56 -5.52 11.77
N GLY A 18 10.06 -4.30 11.71
CA GLY A 18 10.13 -3.52 10.47
C GLY A 18 11.06 -4.18 9.44
N LEU A 19 12.23 -4.65 9.87
CA LEU A 19 13.18 -5.36 9.01
C LEU A 19 12.60 -6.67 8.47
N VAL A 20 11.92 -7.45 9.31
CA VAL A 20 11.22 -8.68 8.90
C VAL A 20 10.14 -8.37 7.88
N SER A 21 9.36 -7.30 8.08
CA SER A 21 8.35 -6.85 7.12
C SER A 21 8.96 -6.43 5.78
N PHE A 22 10.07 -5.69 5.82
CA PHE A 22 10.81 -5.31 4.63
C PHE A 22 11.37 -6.52 3.87
N GLY A 23 11.91 -7.52 4.56
CA GLY A 23 12.35 -8.77 3.93
C GLY A 23 11.20 -9.55 3.30
N PHE A 24 10.08 -9.69 4.02
CA PHE A 24 8.88 -10.37 3.53
C PHE A 24 8.31 -9.68 2.28
N PHE A 25 8.37 -8.34 2.22
CA PHE A 25 7.98 -7.58 1.03
C PHE A 25 8.72 -8.06 -0.23
N PHE A 26 10.05 -8.16 -0.20
CA PHE A 26 10.82 -8.62 -1.38
C PHE A 26 10.55 -10.08 -1.73
N ILE A 27 10.42 -10.94 -0.72
CA ILE A 27 10.11 -12.35 -0.93
C ILE A 27 8.75 -12.45 -1.63
N LEU A 28 7.75 -11.69 -1.19
CA LEU A 28 6.43 -11.69 -1.78
C LEU A 28 6.45 -11.15 -3.22
N VAL A 29 7.12 -10.02 -3.46
CA VAL A 29 7.28 -9.45 -4.81
C VAL A 29 7.96 -10.44 -5.75
N GLY A 30 9.06 -11.05 -5.31
CA GLY A 30 9.78 -12.07 -6.08
C GLY A 30 8.92 -13.31 -6.34
N THR A 31 8.14 -13.75 -5.34
CA THR A 31 7.22 -14.89 -5.48
C THR A 31 6.15 -14.60 -6.52
N LEU A 32 5.53 -13.42 -6.48
CA LEU A 32 4.55 -12.99 -7.49
C LEU A 32 5.14 -13.00 -8.89
N TRP A 33 6.39 -12.55 -9.03
CA TRP A 33 7.11 -12.57 -10.31
C TRP A 33 7.37 -13.98 -10.85
N VAL A 34 7.56 -14.96 -9.96
CA VAL A 34 7.81 -16.36 -10.34
C VAL A 34 6.51 -17.09 -10.66
N ILE A 35 5.44 -16.85 -9.89
CA ILE A 35 4.16 -17.57 -10.07
C ILE A 35 3.31 -16.98 -11.19
N THR A 36 3.41 -15.67 -11.47
CA THR A 36 2.64 -15.01 -12.52
C THR A 36 3.42 -15.06 -13.83
N PRO A 37 3.01 -15.89 -14.80
CA PRO A 37 3.73 -16.01 -16.06
C PRO A 37 3.68 -14.68 -16.81
N ASN A 38 4.80 -14.32 -17.44
CA ASN A 38 4.93 -13.11 -18.26
C ASN A 38 4.57 -11.79 -17.56
N LEU A 39 4.61 -11.73 -16.21
CA LEU A 39 4.29 -10.50 -15.47
C LEU A 39 5.12 -9.30 -15.94
N THR A 40 6.38 -9.51 -16.34
CA THR A 40 7.23 -8.44 -16.89
C THR A 40 6.68 -7.88 -18.20
N GLY A 41 6.23 -8.75 -19.11
CA GLY A 41 5.65 -8.34 -20.38
C GLY A 41 4.37 -7.53 -20.15
N GLU A 42 3.48 -8.05 -19.32
CA GLU A 42 2.21 -7.41 -18.95
C GLU A 42 2.42 -6.04 -18.28
N VAL A 43 3.40 -5.91 -17.39
CA VAL A 43 3.73 -4.62 -16.76
C VAL A 43 4.27 -3.63 -17.80
N ILE A 44 5.14 -4.07 -18.70
CA ILE A 44 5.66 -3.20 -19.77
C ILE A 44 4.53 -2.77 -20.72
N GLU A 45 3.63 -3.69 -21.06
CA GLU A 45 2.48 -3.42 -21.91
C GLU A 45 1.53 -2.43 -21.26
N PHE A 46 1.19 -2.64 -19.99
CA PHE A 46 0.40 -1.72 -19.18
C PHE A 46 0.94 -0.28 -19.22
N PHE A 47 2.25 -0.09 -19.03
CA PHE A 47 2.85 1.26 -19.09
C PHE A 47 2.90 1.85 -20.50
N LYS A 48 3.01 1.03 -21.54
CA LYS A 48 3.00 1.48 -22.94
C LYS A 48 1.61 1.81 -23.45
N ASP A 49 0.60 1.21 -22.84
CA ASP A 49 -0.80 1.33 -23.22
C ASP A 49 -1.46 2.62 -22.67
N PHE A 50 -0.72 3.42 -21.91
CA PHE A 50 -1.18 4.74 -21.49
C PHE A 50 -1.32 5.68 -22.68
N GLN A 51 -2.57 6.11 -22.90
CA GLN A 51 -2.88 7.17 -23.84
C GLN A 51 -3.64 8.29 -23.14
N LEU A 52 -3.57 9.47 -23.74
CA LEU A 52 -4.34 10.62 -23.31
C LEU A 52 -5.79 10.42 -23.74
N VAL A 53 -6.64 10.01 -22.79
CA VAL A 53 -8.07 9.79 -23.05
C VAL A 53 -8.83 11.06 -22.69
N HIS A 54 -9.65 11.52 -23.63
CA HIS A 54 -10.57 12.63 -23.43
C HIS A 54 -11.78 12.16 -22.62
N LEU A 55 -11.88 12.58 -21.37
CA LEU A 55 -13.02 12.26 -20.50
C LEU A 55 -14.16 13.27 -20.66
N THR A 56 -13.83 14.48 -21.09
CA THR A 56 -14.73 15.60 -21.38
C THR A 56 -14.02 16.55 -22.33
N GLU A 57 -14.73 17.49 -22.97
CA GLU A 57 -14.16 18.47 -23.92
C GLU A 57 -12.89 19.20 -23.41
N HIS A 58 -12.71 19.33 -22.08
CA HIS A 58 -11.59 20.05 -21.47
C HIS A 58 -10.73 19.20 -20.50
N ILE A 59 -11.05 17.93 -20.27
CA ILE A 59 -10.33 17.08 -19.31
C ILE A 59 -9.72 15.90 -20.04
N VAL A 60 -8.40 15.91 -20.12
CA VAL A 60 -7.59 14.84 -20.72
C VAL A 60 -6.77 14.22 -19.60
N LEU A 61 -6.98 12.93 -19.34
CA LEU A 61 -6.20 12.20 -18.34
C LEU A 61 -5.50 11.00 -18.98
N PRO A 62 -4.27 10.69 -18.56
CA PRO A 62 -3.59 9.48 -18.98
C PRO A 62 -4.30 8.26 -18.38
N ALA A 63 -4.82 7.40 -19.24
CA ALA A 63 -5.43 6.13 -18.85
C ALA A 63 -4.97 5.02 -19.80
N PRO A 64 -4.81 3.78 -19.29
CA PRO A 64 -4.59 2.63 -20.16
C PRO A 64 -5.84 2.42 -21.03
N VAL A 65 -5.63 2.15 -22.32
CA VAL A 65 -6.70 1.93 -23.29
C VAL A 65 -7.35 0.56 -23.10
N HIS A 66 -6.54 -0.44 -22.77
CA HIS A 66 -6.95 -1.81 -22.54
C HIS A 66 -6.95 -2.14 -21.05
N SER A 67 -7.79 -3.10 -20.66
CA SER A 67 -7.75 -3.65 -19.31
C SER A 67 -6.58 -4.61 -19.20
N HIS A 68 -5.77 -4.46 -18.15
CA HIS A 68 -4.60 -5.31 -17.86
C HIS A 68 -4.87 -6.16 -16.60
N PRO A 69 -5.81 -7.13 -16.68
CA PRO A 69 -6.27 -7.88 -15.51
C PRO A 69 -5.15 -8.69 -14.85
N VAL A 70 -4.12 -9.09 -15.60
CA VAL A 70 -2.96 -9.80 -15.03
C VAL A 70 -2.20 -8.90 -14.04
N VAL A 71 -1.97 -7.64 -14.41
CA VAL A 71 -1.28 -6.65 -13.55
C VAL A 71 -2.14 -6.32 -12.32
N TYR A 72 -3.44 -6.09 -12.51
CA TYR A 72 -4.35 -5.79 -11.40
C TYR A 72 -4.50 -6.98 -10.45
N THR A 73 -4.56 -8.21 -10.97
CA THR A 73 -4.65 -9.43 -10.17
C THR A 73 -3.36 -9.66 -9.36
N ALA A 74 -2.19 -9.47 -9.97
CA ALA A 74 -0.92 -9.57 -9.25
C ALA A 74 -0.81 -8.52 -8.13
N ALA A 75 -1.23 -7.28 -8.41
CA ALA A 75 -1.29 -6.22 -7.41
C ALA A 75 -2.31 -6.53 -6.30
N LEU A 76 -3.47 -7.10 -6.63
CA LEU A 76 -4.48 -7.51 -5.66
C LEU A 76 -3.92 -8.59 -4.71
N GLN A 77 -3.30 -9.64 -5.27
CA GLN A 77 -2.69 -10.71 -4.50
C GLN A 77 -1.61 -10.17 -3.56
N PHE A 78 -0.76 -9.25 -4.06
CA PHE A 78 0.21 -8.54 -3.23
C PHE A 78 -0.47 -7.81 -2.06
N CYS A 79 -1.47 -6.98 -2.34
CA CYS A 79 -2.19 -6.19 -1.34
C CYS A 79 -2.83 -7.06 -0.26
N LEU A 80 -3.46 -8.18 -0.64
CA LEU A 80 -4.11 -9.10 0.30
C LEU A 80 -3.08 -9.83 1.17
N VAL A 81 -2.06 -10.46 0.56
CA VAL A 81 -1.07 -11.24 1.30
C VAL A 81 -0.23 -10.35 2.20
N PHE A 82 0.24 -9.20 1.69
CA PHE A 82 1.02 -8.26 2.48
C PHE A 82 0.18 -7.53 3.54
N GLY A 83 -1.08 -7.21 3.22
CA GLY A 83 -2.03 -6.62 4.16
C GLY A 83 -2.30 -7.54 5.36
N VAL A 84 -2.56 -8.83 5.11
CA VAL A 84 -2.72 -9.83 6.18
C VAL A 84 -1.43 -9.99 6.99
N PHE A 85 -0.27 -10.01 6.31
CA PHE A 85 1.02 -10.07 6.99
C PHE A 85 1.24 -8.86 7.92
N GLN A 86 0.87 -7.65 7.50
CA GLN A 86 0.93 -6.44 8.33
C GLN A 86 0.03 -6.56 9.57
N ILE A 87 -1.15 -7.19 9.47
CA ILE A 87 -2.01 -7.49 10.64
C ILE A 87 -1.30 -8.43 11.62
N ILE A 88 -0.61 -9.47 11.12
CA ILE A 88 0.17 -10.40 11.95
C ILE A 88 1.30 -9.64 12.68
N ILE A 89 2.04 -8.78 11.96
CA ILE A 89 3.07 -7.93 12.56
C ILE A 89 2.48 -6.99 13.61
N LEU A 90 1.30 -6.43 13.37
CA LEU A 90 0.62 -5.55 14.32
C LEU A 90 0.28 -6.30 15.63
N ILE A 91 -0.27 -7.51 15.52
CA ILE A 91 -0.54 -8.38 16.68
C ILE A 91 0.76 -8.64 17.43
N LEU A 92 1.83 -8.99 16.73
CA LEU A 92 3.13 -9.26 17.32
C LEU A 92 3.72 -8.00 18.02
N ARG A 93 3.56 -6.82 17.40
CA ARG A 93 3.94 -5.53 18.00
C ARG A 93 3.16 -5.25 19.29
N PHE A 94 1.92 -5.72 19.40
CA PHE A 94 1.12 -5.61 20.62
C PHE A 94 1.69 -6.49 21.73
N PHE A 95 2.04 -7.74 21.43
CA PHE A 95 2.67 -8.67 22.38
C PHE A 95 4.04 -8.20 22.89
N PHE A 96 4.89 -7.65 22.01
CA PHE A 96 6.22 -7.17 22.39
C PHE A 96 6.24 -5.75 23.00
N GLY A 97 5.08 -5.13 23.26
CA GLY A 97 5.02 -3.81 23.89
C GLY A 97 5.64 -2.70 23.02
N SER A 98 5.52 -2.79 21.69
CA SER A 98 6.05 -1.79 20.77
C SER A 98 5.43 -0.40 21.00
N SER A 99 6.15 0.66 20.64
CA SER A 99 5.63 2.03 20.72
C SER A 99 4.32 2.20 19.94
N LEU A 100 3.43 3.05 20.46
CA LEU A 100 2.15 3.36 19.82
C LEU A 100 2.32 3.91 18.41
N ASN A 101 3.38 4.68 18.16
CA ASN A 101 3.71 5.18 16.83
C ASN A 101 3.93 4.05 15.81
N LYS A 102 4.70 3.01 16.17
CA LYS A 102 4.97 1.85 15.31
C LYS A 102 3.73 0.99 15.06
N LYS A 103 2.85 0.87 16.08
CA LYS A 103 1.56 0.19 15.96
C LYS A 103 0.63 0.92 14.99
N ALA A 104 0.49 2.24 15.15
CA ALA A 104 -0.32 3.08 14.29
C ALA A 104 0.13 3.01 12.83
N GLU A 105 1.45 3.07 12.61
CA GLU A 105 2.04 2.96 11.27
C GLU A 105 1.72 1.62 10.61
N THR A 106 1.92 0.51 11.33
CA THR A 106 1.62 -0.85 10.82
C THR A 106 0.12 -1.03 10.54
N LEU A 107 -0.76 -0.51 11.40
CA LEU A 107 -2.21 -0.57 11.17
C LEU A 107 -2.61 0.23 9.93
N SER A 108 -2.07 1.45 9.79
CA SER A 108 -2.38 2.30 8.63
C SER A 108 -1.88 1.68 7.33
N GLY A 109 -0.72 1.01 7.35
CA GLY A 109 -0.21 0.25 6.21
C GLY A 109 -1.11 -0.93 5.85
N ALA A 110 -1.55 -1.72 6.83
CA ALA A 110 -2.50 -2.82 6.61
C ALA A 110 -3.82 -2.32 6.01
N ALA A 111 -4.42 -1.28 6.62
CA ALA A 111 -5.66 -0.70 6.16
C ALA A 111 -5.54 -0.14 4.73
N PHE A 112 -4.44 0.55 4.44
CA PHE A 112 -4.14 1.06 3.11
C PHE A 112 -4.11 -0.08 2.08
N LEU A 113 -3.31 -1.12 2.34
CA LEU A 113 -3.16 -2.25 1.41
C LEU A 113 -4.47 -2.98 1.16
N LEU A 114 -5.25 -3.23 2.21
CA LEU A 114 -6.55 -3.90 2.07
C LEU A 114 -7.56 -3.03 1.31
N THR A 115 -7.56 -1.72 1.55
CA THR A 115 -8.46 -0.79 0.83
C THR A 115 -8.08 -0.67 -0.64
N VAL A 116 -6.78 -0.58 -0.97
CA VAL A 116 -6.31 -0.61 -2.36
C VAL A 116 -6.63 -1.94 -3.03
N GLY A 117 -6.47 -3.06 -2.31
CA GLY A 117 -6.90 -4.37 -2.78
C GLY A 117 -8.38 -4.41 -3.14
N PHE A 118 -9.25 -3.83 -2.32
CA PHE A 118 -10.68 -3.71 -2.63
C PHE A 118 -10.93 -2.94 -3.93
N PHE A 119 -10.27 -1.80 -4.16
CA PHE A 119 -10.41 -1.05 -5.41
C PHE A 119 -9.85 -1.80 -6.62
N LEU A 120 -8.75 -2.55 -6.47
CA LEU A 120 -8.22 -3.42 -7.53
C LEU A 120 -9.22 -4.49 -7.94
N GLN A 121 -9.89 -5.12 -6.97
CA GLN A 121 -10.96 -6.08 -7.23
C GLN A 121 -12.09 -5.43 -8.06
N MET A 122 -12.52 -4.22 -7.70
CA MET A 122 -13.55 -3.51 -8.46
C MET A 122 -13.15 -3.17 -9.90
N VAL A 123 -11.86 -2.94 -10.17
CA VAL A 123 -11.36 -2.74 -11.55
C VAL A 123 -11.36 -4.05 -12.32
N ILE A 124 -10.95 -5.15 -11.67
CA ILE A 124 -10.95 -6.49 -12.27
C ILE A 124 -12.39 -6.90 -12.63
N ASP A 125 -13.36 -6.60 -11.76
CA ASP A 125 -14.78 -6.87 -11.98
C ASP A 125 -15.47 -5.84 -12.91
N GLU A 126 -14.69 -4.98 -13.57
CA GLU A 126 -15.14 -3.91 -14.48
C GLU A 126 -16.20 -2.95 -13.87
N THR A 127 -16.27 -2.90 -12.54
CA THR A 127 -17.22 -2.05 -11.80
C THR A 127 -16.77 -0.60 -11.77
N ILE A 128 -15.45 -0.37 -11.71
CA ILE A 128 -14.84 0.95 -11.81
C ILE A 128 -13.72 0.94 -12.84
N GLY A 129 -13.52 2.06 -13.53
CA GLY A 129 -12.38 2.24 -14.43
C GLY A 129 -11.09 2.61 -13.70
N TRP A 130 -10.00 2.74 -14.46
CA TRP A 130 -8.68 3.18 -13.99
C TRP A 130 -8.71 4.45 -13.12
N LEU A 131 -9.52 5.44 -13.46
CA LEU A 131 -9.64 6.66 -12.66
C LEU A 131 -10.32 6.43 -11.31
N GLY A 132 -11.27 5.49 -11.25
CA GLY A 132 -11.87 5.04 -10.00
C GLY A 132 -10.83 4.42 -9.08
N LEU A 133 -9.90 3.64 -9.64
CA LEU A 133 -8.76 3.10 -8.90
C LEU A 133 -7.86 4.20 -8.34
N ILE A 134 -7.48 5.18 -9.16
CA ILE A 134 -6.65 6.30 -8.71
C ILE A 134 -7.35 7.10 -7.60
N GLY A 135 -8.63 7.43 -7.77
CA GLY A 135 -9.43 8.08 -6.73
C GLY A 135 -9.52 7.24 -5.45
N GLY A 136 -9.67 5.93 -5.60
CA GLY A 136 -9.67 4.97 -4.50
C GLY A 136 -8.34 4.92 -3.75
N ILE A 137 -7.20 4.93 -4.45
CA ILE A 137 -5.87 4.98 -3.85
C ILE A 137 -5.69 6.28 -3.06
N ILE A 138 -6.04 7.44 -3.64
CA ILE A 138 -5.97 8.74 -2.95
C ILE A 138 -6.82 8.74 -1.68
N THR A 139 -8.05 8.21 -1.76
CA THR A 139 -8.95 8.08 -0.61
C THR A 139 -8.38 7.14 0.45
N SER A 140 -7.73 6.05 0.03
CA SER A 140 -7.08 5.09 0.93
C SER A 140 -5.92 5.72 1.71
N VAL A 141 -5.15 6.62 1.07
CA VAL A 141 -4.09 7.39 1.76
C VAL A 141 -4.70 8.29 2.83
N GLY A 142 -5.79 9.02 2.51
CA GLY A 142 -6.50 9.85 3.47
C GLY A 142 -6.99 9.03 4.68
N LEU A 143 -7.59 7.87 4.44
CA LEU A 143 -8.04 6.96 5.49
C LEU A 143 -6.88 6.45 6.36
N ALA A 144 -5.75 6.08 5.75
CA ALA A 144 -4.57 5.60 6.45
C ALA A 144 -4.01 6.67 7.41
N ILE A 145 -3.94 7.93 6.95
CA ILE A 145 -3.48 9.07 7.77
C ILE A 145 -4.43 9.31 8.95
N THR A 146 -5.75 9.33 8.71
CA THR A 146 -6.74 9.54 9.77
C THR A 146 -6.67 8.43 10.82
N LEU A 147 -6.57 7.17 10.40
CA LEU A 147 -6.49 6.04 11.32
C LEU A 147 -5.20 6.06 12.15
N SER A 148 -4.07 6.35 11.52
CA SER A 148 -2.78 6.52 12.20
C SER A 148 -2.85 7.65 13.24
N SER A 149 -3.50 8.76 12.90
CA SER A 149 -3.61 9.92 13.78
C SER A 149 -4.52 9.64 14.97
N LEU A 150 -5.66 8.98 14.74
CA LEU A 150 -6.62 8.63 15.79
C LEU A 150 -5.99 7.72 16.85
N LEU A 151 -5.23 6.71 16.43
CA LEU A 151 -4.53 5.81 17.36
C LEU A 151 -3.46 6.51 18.19
N LYS A 152 -2.76 7.47 17.60
CA LYS A 152 -1.75 8.27 18.32
C LYS A 152 -2.37 9.24 19.32
N LEU A 153 -3.63 9.61 19.14
CA LEU A 153 -4.36 10.48 20.06
C LEU A 153 -5.04 9.69 21.20
N LEU A 154 -5.40 8.43 20.97
CA LEU A 154 -6.13 7.60 21.94
C LEU A 154 -5.22 6.88 22.95
N GLY A 155 -3.92 6.73 22.65
CA GLY A 155 -2.94 6.05 23.50
C GLY A 155 -1.85 6.97 24.00
#